data_AF-A0AAJ1AZH3-F1
#
_entry.id   AF-A0AAJ1AZH3-F1
#
_cell.length_a   1.000
_cell.length_b   1.000
_cell.length_c   1.000
_cell.angle_alpha   90.00
_cell.angle_beta   90.00
_cell.angle_gamma   90.00
#
_symmetry.space_group_name_H-M   'P 1'
#
loop_
_entity.id
_entity.type
_entity.pdbx_description
1 polymer ?
#
loop_
_entity_poly.entity_id
_entity_poly.type
_entity_poly.pdbx_seq_one_letter_code
_entity_poly.pdbx_strand_id
1 'polypeptide(L)'
;MQKLEVAGIEVNRERKHLRLRTSPEHRYTRCDTLKGDYTEQAIRERIPGTRKVTPRRTSYKKPAQKIGMLVDIEAALRAGKGPGYERWAKVFNIKQLFQAVLYLKEHGDMNYAELKEKSDSTTANFNAVSAQIKELESKMNANAELQKQIVNYAKTRAVYVEYRKAGYSKKFRSAHEADILLHQAAKKYFDELGITKLPSVKGLREEYAALLEQKRKAYSAYKQDRDDMKELHNVRANVEYLLEIRTEPESQRSTEKDRH
;
A
#
# COMPACT_ATOMS: atom_id res chain seq x y z
N MET A 1 51.00 1.36 0.85
CA MET A 1 51.20 2.70 0.27
C MET A 1 51.51 2.66 -1.23
N GLN A 2 52.26 1.66 -1.72
CA GLN A 2 52.47 1.42 -3.16
C GLN A 2 51.17 1.42 -4.00
N LYS A 3 50.05 0.91 -3.47
CA LYS A 3 48.75 0.96 -4.15
C LYS A 3 48.27 2.39 -4.48
N LEU A 4 48.67 3.41 -3.72
CA LEU A 4 48.33 4.82 -3.99
C LEU A 4 49.20 5.38 -5.12
N GLU A 5 50.48 5.04 -5.13
CA GLU A 5 51.44 5.41 -6.17
C GLU A 5 51.04 4.79 -7.52
N VAL A 6 50.61 3.51 -7.51
CA VAL A 6 50.05 2.82 -8.69
C VAL A 6 48.75 3.47 -9.19
N ALA A 7 47.98 4.10 -8.29
CA ALA A 7 46.77 4.84 -8.65
C ALA A 7 47.06 6.29 -9.12
N GLY A 8 48.33 6.64 -9.35
CA GLY A 8 48.76 7.96 -9.83
C GLY A 8 48.81 9.04 -8.74
N ILE A 9 48.76 8.66 -7.46
CA ILE A 9 48.87 9.58 -6.33
C ILE A 9 50.32 9.59 -5.83
N GLU A 10 50.96 10.73 -5.91
CA GLU A 10 52.31 10.91 -5.36
C GLU A 10 52.28 10.99 -3.83
N VAL A 11 53.19 10.23 -3.20
CA VAL A 11 53.26 10.10 -1.75
C VAL A 11 54.61 10.63 -1.26
N ASN A 12 54.62 11.80 -0.62
CA ASN A 12 55.83 12.31 0.03
C ASN A 12 55.88 11.85 1.51
N ARG A 13 56.98 11.19 1.88
CA ARG A 13 57.23 10.59 3.21
C ARG A 13 58.41 11.21 3.95
N GLU A 14 59.00 12.26 3.41
CA GLU A 14 60.28 12.83 3.89
C GLU A 14 60.14 13.62 5.20
N ARG A 15 58.92 13.97 5.58
CA ARG A 15 58.62 14.77 6.77
C ARG A 15 57.76 13.99 7.77
N LYS A 16 57.62 14.52 8.98
CA LYS A 16 56.88 13.94 10.12
C LYS A 16 55.46 13.43 9.82
N HIS A 17 54.78 13.98 8.81
CA HIS A 17 53.41 13.60 8.44
C HIS A 17 53.34 13.24 6.96
N LEU A 18 52.62 12.17 6.63
CA LEU A 18 52.35 11.76 5.26
C LEU A 18 51.68 12.88 4.44
N ARG A 19 52.19 13.12 3.24
CA ARG A 19 51.60 14.09 2.31
C ARG A 19 51.28 13.42 0.98
N LEU A 20 50.12 13.73 0.44
CA LEU A 20 49.60 13.16 -0.80
C LEU A 20 49.33 14.27 -1.81
N ARG A 21 49.56 13.96 -3.08
CA ARG A 21 49.25 14.82 -4.23
C ARG A 21 48.65 14.00 -5.36
N THR A 22 47.54 14.46 -5.91
CA THR A 22 46.79 13.77 -6.97
C THR A 22 47.21 14.16 -8.39
N SER A 23 47.81 15.34 -8.57
CA SER A 23 48.34 15.81 -9.86
C SER A 23 49.56 16.72 -9.62
N PRO A 24 50.58 16.72 -10.49
CA PRO A 24 51.78 17.55 -10.35
C PRO A 24 51.51 19.05 -10.18
N GLU A 25 50.37 19.54 -10.68
CA GLU A 25 49.94 20.93 -10.58
C GLU A 25 49.41 21.30 -9.17
N HIS A 26 49.02 20.30 -8.37
CA HIS A 26 48.49 20.52 -7.03
C HIS A 26 49.60 20.59 -5.98
N ARG A 27 49.32 21.24 -4.85
CA ARG A 27 50.24 21.25 -3.70
C ARG A 27 50.05 19.99 -2.86
N TYR A 28 51.14 19.53 -2.23
CA TYR A 28 51.08 18.40 -1.29
C TYR A 28 50.17 18.69 -0.10
N THR A 29 49.13 17.86 0.05
CA THR A 29 48.17 17.95 1.15
C THR A 29 48.56 17.00 2.27
N ARG A 30 48.54 17.46 3.51
CA ARG A 30 48.93 16.66 4.69
C ARG A 30 47.76 15.79 5.13
N CYS A 31 47.96 14.49 5.31
CA CYS A 31 46.89 13.59 5.75
C CYS A 31 46.30 13.99 7.13
N ASP A 32 47.11 14.57 8.00
CA ASP A 32 46.69 15.09 9.31
C ASP A 32 45.65 16.23 9.21
N THR A 33 45.66 17.01 8.12
CA THR A 33 44.67 18.08 7.90
C THR A 33 43.31 17.57 7.40
N LEU A 34 43.26 16.37 6.83
CA LEU A 34 42.04 15.84 6.20
C LEU A 34 41.05 15.27 7.22
N LYS A 35 41.52 14.84 8.40
CA LYS A 35 40.74 14.27 9.52
C LYS A 35 39.81 13.09 9.09
N GLY A 36 39.15 12.46 10.06
CA GLY A 36 38.18 11.38 9.81
C GLY A 36 38.78 10.18 9.09
N ASP A 37 38.19 9.80 7.96
CA ASP A 37 38.57 8.61 7.17
C ASP A 37 39.81 8.80 6.27
N TYR A 38 40.43 9.98 6.31
CA TYR A 38 41.58 10.34 5.49
C TYR A 38 42.84 10.64 6.32
N THR A 39 42.83 10.27 7.61
CA THR A 39 44.04 10.30 8.44
C THR A 39 45.05 9.25 7.97
N GLU A 40 46.33 9.45 8.30
CA GLU A 40 47.39 8.52 7.89
C GLU A 40 47.14 7.08 8.35
N GLN A 41 46.66 6.90 9.57
CA GLN A 41 46.26 5.60 10.11
C GLN A 41 45.08 5.00 9.34
N ALA A 42 44.02 5.78 9.09
CA ALA A 42 42.86 5.31 8.35
C ALA A 42 43.20 4.89 6.91
N ILE A 43 44.10 5.60 6.23
CA ILE A 43 44.56 5.25 4.89
C ILE A 43 45.40 3.96 4.93
N ARG A 44 46.30 3.83 5.90
CA ARG A 44 47.12 2.61 6.07
C ARG A 44 46.28 1.38 6.39
N GLU A 45 45.23 1.51 7.19
CA GLU A 45 44.27 0.42 7.51
C GLU A 45 43.34 0.08 6.34
N ARG A 46 43.08 1.04 5.44
CA ARG A 46 42.18 0.85 4.29
C ARG A 46 42.84 0.13 3.11
N ILE A 47 44.13 0.34 2.89
CA ILE A 47 44.91 -0.32 1.81
C ILE A 47 44.92 -1.87 1.88
N PRO A 48 45.07 -2.49 3.07
CA PRO A 48 44.92 -3.93 3.27
C PRO A 48 43.46 -4.37 3.50
N GLY A 49 42.51 -3.42 3.57
CA GLY A 49 41.07 -3.71 3.71
C GLY A 49 40.57 -3.87 5.14
N THR A 50 41.40 -3.61 6.15
CA THR A 50 41.08 -3.72 7.58
C THR A 50 40.01 -2.71 8.01
N ARG A 51 39.98 -1.53 7.38
CA ARG A 51 38.97 -0.49 7.61
C ARG A 51 38.03 -0.36 6.41
N LYS A 52 36.74 -0.65 6.60
CA LYS A 52 35.69 -0.42 5.60
C LYS A 52 34.96 0.89 5.90
N VAL A 53 35.03 1.84 4.98
CA VAL A 53 34.27 3.10 5.05
C VAL A 53 32.97 2.92 4.27
N THR A 54 31.84 3.04 4.95
CA THR A 54 30.54 3.14 4.29
C THR A 54 30.38 4.55 3.72
N PRO A 55 30.05 4.72 2.43
CA PRO A 55 29.80 6.04 1.88
C PRO A 55 28.64 6.71 2.62
N ARG A 56 28.84 7.93 3.11
CA ARG A 56 27.83 8.71 3.86
C ARG A 56 26.54 8.97 3.05
N ARG A 57 26.59 8.78 1.73
CA ARG A 57 25.42 8.78 0.85
C ARG A 57 25.26 7.39 0.25
N THR A 58 24.50 6.53 0.92
CA THR A 58 23.82 5.44 0.24
C THR A 58 22.89 6.10 -0.79
N SER A 59 23.21 5.97 -2.08
CA SER A 59 22.23 6.27 -3.12
C SER A 59 21.09 5.28 -2.92
N TYR A 60 20.01 5.71 -2.26
CA TYR A 60 18.78 4.94 -2.23
C TYR A 60 18.43 4.66 -3.69
N LYS A 61 18.42 3.37 -4.08
CA LYS A 61 17.86 2.98 -5.36
C LYS A 61 16.44 3.51 -5.34
N LYS A 62 16.17 4.56 -6.12
CA LYS A 62 14.82 5.11 -6.20
C LYS A 62 13.93 3.96 -6.66
N PRO A 63 12.79 3.71 -5.98
CA PRO A 63 11.83 2.75 -6.48
C PRO A 63 11.47 3.12 -7.92
N ALA A 64 11.07 2.11 -8.72
CA ALA A 64 10.55 2.35 -10.06
C ALA A 64 9.57 3.53 -9.99
N GLN A 65 9.84 4.55 -10.80
CA GLN A 65 9.10 5.81 -10.70
C GLN A 65 7.70 5.56 -11.27
N LYS A 66 6.73 5.33 -10.39
CA LYS A 66 5.31 5.25 -10.77
C LYS A 66 4.87 6.56 -11.40
N ILE A 67 4.07 6.46 -12.46
CA ILE A 67 3.52 7.60 -13.17
C ILE A 67 2.46 8.24 -12.28
N GLY A 68 2.66 9.50 -11.93
CA GLY A 68 1.78 10.34 -11.15
C GLY A 68 1.00 11.31 -12.03
N MET A 69 -0.11 11.80 -11.49
CA MET A 69 -0.94 12.83 -12.11
C MET A 69 -0.23 14.20 -12.11
N LEU A 70 -0.49 15.01 -13.13
CA LEU A 70 0.03 16.38 -13.22
C LEU A 70 -0.51 17.27 -12.09
N VAL A 71 0.34 18.20 -11.65
CA VAL A 71 -0.03 19.25 -10.70
C VAL A 71 -0.66 20.41 -11.46
N ASP A 72 -1.88 20.80 -11.08
CA ASP A 72 -2.45 22.08 -11.48
C ASP A 72 -1.69 23.23 -10.78
N ILE A 73 -0.80 23.87 -11.53
CA ILE A 73 0.08 24.91 -11.03
C ILE A 73 -0.74 26.15 -10.63
N GLU A 74 -1.79 26.50 -11.37
CA GLU A 74 -2.59 27.69 -11.10
C GLU A 74 -3.44 27.52 -9.84
N ALA A 75 -4.05 26.35 -9.66
CA ALA A 75 -4.75 26.02 -8.43
C ALA A 75 -3.79 25.98 -7.23
N ALA A 76 -2.59 25.44 -7.40
CA ALA A 76 -1.57 25.43 -6.35
C ALA A 76 -1.12 26.85 -5.96
N LEU A 77 -0.94 27.75 -6.93
CA LEU A 77 -0.62 29.15 -6.67
C LEU A 77 -1.77 29.87 -5.95
N ARG A 78 -3.03 29.65 -6.37
CA ARG A 78 -4.23 30.16 -5.67
C ARG A 78 -4.33 29.66 -4.23
N ALA A 79 -3.89 28.43 -3.96
CA ALA A 79 -3.81 27.87 -2.61
C ALA A 79 -2.62 28.41 -1.77
N GLY A 80 -1.92 29.45 -2.24
CA GLY A 80 -0.85 30.12 -1.51
C GLY A 80 0.53 29.45 -1.62
N LYS A 81 0.76 28.57 -2.61
CA LYS A 81 2.09 28.00 -2.85
C LYS A 81 3.02 29.06 -3.46
N GLY A 82 4.27 29.09 -3.00
CA GLY A 82 5.27 30.07 -3.46
C GLY A 82 5.99 29.68 -4.77
N PRO A 83 6.83 30.57 -5.31
CA PRO A 83 7.49 30.40 -6.61
C PRO A 83 8.45 29.19 -6.68
N GLY A 84 8.97 28.73 -5.54
CA GLY A 84 9.76 27.51 -5.48
C GLY A 84 8.94 26.24 -5.79
N TYR A 85 7.68 26.21 -5.36
CA TYR A 85 6.76 25.11 -5.65
C TYR A 85 6.38 25.07 -7.13
N GLU A 86 6.14 26.24 -7.72
CA GLU A 86 5.86 26.38 -9.16
C GLU A 86 6.99 25.79 -10.02
N ARG A 87 8.24 26.16 -9.73
CA ARG A 87 9.41 25.61 -10.45
C ARG A 87 9.51 24.10 -10.30
N TRP A 88 9.26 23.59 -9.10
CA TRP A 88 9.23 22.14 -8.86
C TRP A 88 8.10 21.45 -9.63
N ALA A 89 6.88 22.01 -9.60
CA ALA A 89 5.70 21.46 -10.27
C ALA A 89 5.89 21.42 -11.79
N LYS A 90 6.51 22.44 -12.40
CA LYS A 90 6.87 22.43 -13.84
C LYS A 90 7.79 21.27 -14.18
N VAL A 91 8.88 21.10 -13.44
CA VAL A 91 9.84 20.01 -13.66
C VAL A 91 9.20 18.64 -13.38
N PHE A 92 8.32 18.56 -12.39
CA PHE A 92 7.58 17.34 -12.06
C PHE A 92 6.63 16.97 -13.20
N ASN A 93 5.79 17.89 -13.66
CA ASN A 93 4.83 17.67 -14.74
C ASN A 93 5.52 17.20 -16.02
N ILE A 94 6.61 17.86 -16.45
CA ILE A 94 7.38 17.44 -17.63
C ILE A 94 7.88 16.00 -17.49
N LYS A 95 8.36 15.61 -16.30
CA LYS A 95 8.79 14.22 -16.05
C LYS A 95 7.63 13.24 -16.13
N GLN A 96 6.46 13.59 -15.60
CA GLN A 96 5.28 12.73 -15.66
C GLN A 96 4.75 12.55 -17.09
N LEU A 97 4.78 13.62 -17.89
CA LEU A 97 4.44 13.58 -19.31
C LEU A 97 5.41 12.69 -20.09
N PHE A 98 6.72 12.85 -19.86
CA PHE A 98 7.72 11.99 -20.48
C PHE A 98 7.53 10.51 -20.12
N GLN A 99 7.23 10.22 -18.86
CA GLN A 99 6.94 8.86 -18.41
C GLN A 99 5.67 8.28 -19.04
N ALA A 100 4.62 9.09 -19.22
CA ALA A 100 3.41 8.67 -19.91
C ALA A 100 3.67 8.32 -21.38
N VAL A 101 4.47 9.14 -22.08
CA VAL A 101 4.90 8.83 -23.47
C VAL A 101 5.76 7.57 -23.52
N LEU A 102 6.67 7.40 -22.56
CA LEU A 102 7.48 6.18 -22.47
C LEU A 102 6.63 4.93 -22.24
N TYR A 103 5.60 5.02 -21.39
CA TYR A 103 4.65 3.93 -21.17
C TYR A 103 3.97 3.48 -22.47
N LEU A 104 3.48 4.43 -23.28
CA LEU A 104 2.87 4.10 -24.58
C LEU A 104 3.85 3.36 -25.49
N LYS A 105 5.11 3.79 -25.52
CA LYS A 105 6.17 3.16 -26.31
C LYS A 105 6.52 1.76 -25.81
N GLU A 106 6.66 1.57 -24.50
CA GLU A 106 6.95 0.27 -23.88
C GLU A 106 5.81 -0.75 -24.11
N HIS A 107 4.58 -0.27 -24.28
CA HIS A 107 3.41 -1.08 -24.59
C HIS A 107 3.12 -1.24 -26.10
N GLY A 108 4.13 -1.08 -26.96
CA GLY A 108 4.03 -1.36 -28.39
C GLY A 108 3.52 -0.17 -29.22
N ASP A 109 3.96 1.04 -28.86
CA ASP A 109 3.50 2.29 -29.48
C ASP A 109 1.97 2.44 -29.42
N MET A 110 1.43 2.13 -28.23
CA MET A 110 0.00 2.14 -27.93
C MET A 110 -0.62 3.49 -28.28
N ASN A 111 -1.72 3.48 -29.03
CA ASN A 111 -2.44 4.70 -29.36
C ASN A 111 -3.42 5.11 -28.23
N TYR A 112 -3.99 6.31 -28.33
CA TYR A 112 -4.91 6.81 -27.30
C TYR A 112 -6.18 5.96 -27.15
N ALA A 113 -6.73 5.42 -28.24
CA ALA A 113 -7.94 4.60 -28.19
C ALA A 113 -7.68 3.28 -27.44
N GLU A 114 -6.55 2.63 -27.71
CA GLU A 114 -6.08 1.43 -27.01
C GLU A 114 -5.78 1.71 -25.54
N LEU A 115 -5.15 2.85 -25.23
CA LEU A 115 -4.92 3.26 -23.84
C LEU A 115 -6.25 3.44 -23.10
N LYS A 116 -7.22 4.08 -23.74
CA LYS A 116 -8.56 4.29 -23.17
C LYS A 116 -9.26 2.97 -22.91
N GLU A 117 -9.28 2.06 -23.89
CA GLU A 117 -9.88 0.73 -23.75
C GLU A 117 -9.19 -0.09 -22.63
N LYS A 118 -7.86 -0.05 -22.56
CA LYS A 118 -7.09 -0.70 -21.49
C LYS A 118 -7.39 -0.10 -20.12
N SER A 119 -7.51 1.22 -20.03
CA SER A 119 -7.89 1.91 -18.80
C SER A 119 -9.31 1.53 -18.36
N ASP A 120 -10.27 1.51 -19.28
CA ASP A 120 -11.67 1.22 -18.99
C ASP A 120 -11.85 -0.27 -18.59
N SER A 121 -11.19 -1.19 -19.29
CA SER A 121 -11.18 -2.62 -18.95
C SER A 121 -10.52 -2.90 -17.59
N THR A 122 -9.39 -2.25 -17.28
CA THR A 122 -8.74 -2.38 -15.96
C THR A 122 -9.62 -1.84 -14.85
N THR A 123 -10.32 -0.72 -15.09
CA THR A 123 -11.28 -0.15 -14.14
C THR A 123 -12.47 -1.09 -13.92
N ALA A 124 -12.99 -1.71 -14.99
CA ALA A 124 -14.05 -2.71 -14.90
C ALA A 124 -13.61 -3.95 -14.08
N ASN A 125 -12.40 -4.46 -14.34
CA ASN A 125 -11.83 -5.59 -13.59
C ASN A 125 -11.67 -5.25 -12.10
N PHE A 126 -11.11 -4.07 -11.79
CA PHE A 126 -10.99 -3.59 -10.41
C PHE A 126 -12.35 -3.51 -9.70
N ASN A 127 -13.37 -2.97 -10.38
CA ASN A 127 -14.71 -2.88 -9.83
C ASN A 127 -15.33 -4.27 -9.59
N ALA A 128 -15.13 -5.22 -10.52
CA ALA A 128 -15.59 -6.59 -10.40
C ALA A 128 -14.93 -7.31 -9.21
N VAL A 129 -13.60 -7.23 -9.08
CA VAL A 129 -12.87 -7.82 -7.95
C VAL A 129 -13.26 -7.15 -6.63
N SER A 130 -13.46 -5.83 -6.62
CA SER A 130 -13.94 -5.12 -5.43
C SER A 130 -15.35 -5.57 -5.03
N ALA A 131 -16.24 -5.80 -5.98
CA ALA A 131 -17.59 -6.31 -5.72
C ALA A 131 -17.54 -7.75 -5.18
N GLN A 132 -16.69 -8.60 -5.76
CA GLN A 132 -16.49 -9.97 -5.30
C GLN A 132 -15.98 -10.01 -3.84
N ILE A 133 -15.03 -9.15 -3.48
CA ILE A 133 -14.54 -9.05 -2.09
C ILE A 133 -15.67 -8.66 -1.14
N LYS A 134 -16.48 -7.65 -1.50
CA LYS A 134 -17.63 -7.23 -0.70
C LYS A 134 -18.67 -8.33 -0.53
N GLU A 135 -18.94 -9.10 -1.58
CA GLU A 135 -19.86 -10.23 -1.52
C GLU A 135 -19.34 -11.34 -0.60
N LEU A 136 -18.05 -11.68 -0.70
CA LEU A 136 -17.41 -12.64 0.19
C LEU A 136 -17.45 -12.17 1.65
N GLU A 137 -17.20 -10.89 1.90
CA GLU A 137 -17.32 -10.29 3.24
C GLU A 137 -18.74 -10.38 3.79
N SER A 138 -19.75 -10.10 2.96
CA SER A 138 -21.16 -10.24 3.34
C SER A 138 -21.50 -11.69 3.73
N LYS A 139 -21.08 -12.67 2.92
CA LYS A 139 -21.27 -14.11 3.22
C LYS A 139 -20.55 -14.52 4.51
N MET A 140 -19.33 -14.03 4.73
CA MET A 140 -18.58 -14.30 5.96
C MET A 140 -19.27 -13.72 7.19
N ASN A 141 -19.80 -12.50 7.11
CA ASN A 141 -20.52 -11.85 8.20
C ASN A 141 -21.83 -12.57 8.51
N ALA A 142 -22.59 -12.96 7.48
CA ALA A 142 -23.81 -13.74 7.64
C ALA A 142 -23.54 -15.10 8.30
N ASN A 143 -22.45 -15.79 7.89
CA ASN A 143 -22.02 -17.05 8.50
C ASN A 143 -21.60 -16.84 9.97
N ALA A 144 -20.83 -15.78 10.27
CA ALA A 144 -20.42 -15.47 11.63
C ALA A 144 -21.60 -15.15 12.56
N GLU A 145 -22.59 -14.37 12.09
CA GLU A 145 -23.80 -14.08 12.86
C GLU A 145 -24.63 -15.36 13.07
N LEU A 146 -24.77 -16.20 12.03
CA LEU A 146 -25.45 -17.49 12.16
C LEU A 146 -24.75 -18.41 13.18
N GLN A 147 -23.42 -18.51 13.18
CA GLN A 147 -22.67 -19.25 14.18
C GLN A 147 -22.92 -18.73 15.60
N LYS A 148 -22.92 -17.41 15.77
CA LYS A 148 -23.17 -16.76 17.06
C LYS A 148 -24.58 -17.07 17.57
N GLN A 149 -25.60 -16.99 16.73
CA GLN A 149 -26.97 -17.30 17.11
C GLN A 149 -27.17 -18.78 17.43
N ILE A 150 -26.51 -19.70 16.70
CA ILE A 150 -26.54 -21.15 17.00
C ILE A 150 -25.92 -21.41 18.38
N VAL A 151 -24.78 -20.80 18.68
CA VAL A 151 -24.11 -20.96 19.98
C VAL A 151 -24.97 -20.38 21.11
N ASN A 152 -25.55 -19.19 20.93
CA ASN A 152 -26.44 -18.57 21.91
C ASN A 152 -27.68 -19.42 22.17
N TYR A 153 -28.32 -19.93 21.12
CA TYR A 153 -29.47 -20.82 21.23
C TYR A 153 -29.11 -22.11 21.97
N ALA A 154 -27.98 -22.75 21.63
CA ALA A 154 -27.53 -23.97 22.29
C ALA A 154 -27.26 -23.78 23.79
N LYS A 155 -26.62 -22.66 24.18
CA LYS A 155 -26.30 -22.34 25.59
C LYS A 155 -27.55 -22.02 26.41
N THR A 156 -28.48 -21.26 25.84
CA THR A 156 -29.68 -20.76 26.54
C THR A 156 -30.85 -21.73 26.52
N ARG A 157 -30.79 -22.79 25.71
CA ARG A 157 -31.87 -23.78 25.54
C ARG A 157 -32.25 -24.46 26.86
N ALA A 158 -31.29 -24.83 27.70
CA ALA A 158 -31.58 -25.50 28.98
C ALA A 158 -32.41 -24.60 29.90
N VAL A 159 -31.96 -23.35 30.10
CA VAL A 159 -32.64 -22.32 30.91
C VAL A 159 -34.03 -22.02 30.36
N TYR A 160 -34.18 -21.92 29.03
CA TYR A 160 -35.48 -21.67 28.42
C TYR A 160 -36.47 -22.85 28.57
N VAL A 161 -35.97 -24.09 28.53
CA VAL A 161 -36.80 -25.28 28.79
C VAL A 161 -37.28 -25.32 30.24
N GLU A 162 -36.43 -24.97 31.21
CA GLU A 162 -36.83 -24.83 32.61
C GLU A 162 -37.85 -23.71 32.82
N TYR A 163 -37.65 -22.56 32.17
CA TYR A 163 -38.60 -21.46 32.18
C TYR A 163 -39.99 -21.89 31.66
N ARG A 164 -40.02 -22.68 30.58
CA ARG A 164 -41.26 -23.24 30.01
C ARG A 164 -41.92 -24.23 30.97
N LYS A 165 -41.14 -25.09 31.65
CA LYS A 165 -41.64 -26.04 32.65
C LYS A 165 -42.18 -25.34 33.90
N ALA A 166 -41.56 -24.22 34.30
CA ALA A 166 -41.99 -23.38 35.41
C ALA A 166 -43.22 -22.51 35.10
N GLY A 167 -43.90 -22.75 33.97
CA GLY A 167 -45.14 -22.07 33.61
C GLY A 167 -44.97 -20.57 33.35
N TYR A 168 -43.79 -20.14 32.87
CA TYR A 168 -43.47 -18.72 32.64
C TYR A 168 -43.51 -17.85 33.91
N SER A 169 -43.03 -18.41 35.04
CA SER A 169 -42.95 -17.69 36.31
C SER A 169 -42.16 -16.38 36.21
N LYS A 170 -42.77 -15.29 36.72
CA LYS A 170 -42.16 -13.95 36.75
C LYS A 170 -40.86 -13.91 37.56
N LYS A 171 -40.77 -14.70 38.64
CA LYS A 171 -39.57 -14.81 39.49
C LYS A 171 -38.40 -15.47 38.76
N PHE A 172 -38.69 -16.48 37.93
CA PHE A 172 -37.66 -17.15 37.11
C PHE A 172 -37.19 -16.22 35.98
N ARG A 173 -38.13 -15.50 35.35
CA ARG A 173 -37.80 -14.52 34.32
C ARG A 173 -36.83 -13.45 34.81
N SER A 174 -37.03 -12.89 36.00
CA SER A 174 -36.13 -11.88 36.56
C SER A 174 -34.73 -12.41 36.87
N ALA A 175 -34.62 -13.68 37.26
CA ALA A 175 -33.32 -14.30 37.56
C ALA A 175 -32.52 -14.66 36.28
N HIS A 176 -33.22 -15.02 35.20
CA HIS A 176 -32.63 -15.49 33.94
C HIS A 176 -32.97 -14.60 32.73
N GLU A 177 -33.19 -13.30 32.96
CA GLU A 177 -33.73 -12.39 31.96
C GLU A 177 -32.85 -12.33 30.70
N ALA A 178 -31.53 -12.19 30.89
CA ALA A 178 -30.57 -12.13 29.79
C ALA A 178 -30.59 -13.41 28.93
N ASP A 179 -30.61 -14.58 29.56
CA ASP A 179 -30.60 -15.88 28.86
C ASP A 179 -31.90 -16.11 28.08
N ILE A 180 -33.04 -15.73 28.66
CA ILE A 180 -34.34 -15.83 28.00
C ILE A 180 -34.41 -14.89 26.80
N LEU A 181 -33.93 -13.65 26.94
CA LEU A 181 -33.90 -12.69 25.83
C LEU A 181 -32.97 -13.15 24.71
N LEU A 182 -31.77 -13.65 25.03
CA LEU A 182 -30.84 -14.22 24.05
C LEU A 182 -31.44 -15.42 23.31
N HIS A 183 -32.14 -16.31 24.01
CA HIS A 183 -32.83 -17.44 23.39
C HIS A 183 -33.92 -16.99 22.41
N GLN A 184 -34.75 -16.02 22.83
CA GLN A 184 -35.83 -15.47 22.02
C GLN A 184 -35.30 -14.73 20.79
N ALA A 185 -34.22 -13.95 20.95
CA ALA A 185 -33.56 -13.27 19.84
C ALA A 185 -32.98 -14.26 18.81
N ALA A 186 -32.27 -15.30 19.27
CA ALA A 186 -31.74 -16.34 18.40
C ALA A 186 -32.85 -17.08 17.65
N LYS A 187 -33.97 -17.40 18.33
CA LYS A 187 -35.11 -18.04 17.70
C LYS A 187 -35.74 -17.16 16.61
N LYS A 188 -35.97 -15.87 16.90
CA LYS A 188 -36.49 -14.91 15.92
C LYS A 188 -35.59 -14.82 14.69
N TYR A 189 -34.28 -14.78 14.87
CA TYR A 189 -33.31 -14.76 13.77
C TYR A 189 -33.43 -16.00 12.86
N PHE A 190 -33.63 -17.20 13.43
CA PHE A 190 -33.84 -18.41 12.62
C PHE A 190 -35.19 -18.41 11.90
N ASP A 191 -36.23 -17.90 12.56
CA ASP A 191 -37.58 -17.77 11.99
C ASP A 191 -37.57 -16.78 10.80
N GLU A 192 -36.87 -15.65 10.91
CA GLU A 192 -36.69 -14.66 9.84
C GLU A 192 -35.93 -15.22 8.63
N LEU A 193 -34.94 -16.09 8.87
CA LEU A 193 -34.19 -16.76 7.80
C LEU A 193 -34.90 -18.01 7.24
N GLY A 194 -36.05 -18.40 7.79
CA GLY A 194 -36.79 -19.60 7.36
C GLY A 194 -36.02 -20.91 7.56
N ILE A 195 -35.07 -20.96 8.51
CA ILE A 195 -34.19 -22.12 8.71
C ILE A 195 -34.97 -23.20 9.46
N THR A 196 -35.34 -24.27 8.75
CA THR A 196 -36.03 -25.43 9.35
C THR A 196 -35.06 -26.44 10.00
N LYS A 197 -33.81 -26.51 9.53
CA LYS A 197 -32.74 -27.35 10.07
C LYS A 197 -31.49 -26.53 10.28
N LEU A 198 -31.05 -26.43 11.54
CA LEU A 198 -29.83 -25.70 11.90
C LEU A 198 -28.60 -26.43 11.35
N PRO A 199 -27.73 -25.75 10.58
CA PRO A 199 -26.48 -26.33 10.14
C PRO A 199 -25.54 -26.60 11.32
N SER A 200 -24.63 -27.55 11.14
CA SER A 200 -23.60 -27.84 12.14
C SER A 200 -22.60 -26.69 12.25
N VAL A 201 -22.28 -26.28 13.48
CA VAL A 201 -21.25 -25.25 13.75
C VAL A 201 -19.90 -25.64 13.14
N LYS A 202 -19.58 -26.94 13.09
CA LYS A 202 -18.34 -27.41 12.46
C LYS A 202 -18.34 -27.13 10.96
N GLY A 203 -19.43 -27.43 10.27
CA GLY A 203 -19.57 -27.15 8.83
C GLY A 203 -19.51 -25.64 8.53
N LEU A 204 -20.19 -24.82 9.34
CA LEU A 204 -20.11 -23.36 9.22
C LEU A 204 -18.70 -22.81 9.39
N ARG A 205 -17.88 -23.40 10.29
CA ARG A 205 -16.48 -23.02 10.47
C ARG A 205 -15.61 -23.41 9.27
N GLU A 206 -15.85 -24.58 8.68
CA GLU A 206 -15.17 -25.03 7.47
C GLU A 206 -15.51 -24.11 6.28
N GLU A 207 -16.78 -23.76 6.10
CA GLU A 207 -17.23 -22.77 5.10
C GLU A 207 -16.60 -21.40 5.32
N TYR A 208 -16.55 -20.92 6.57
CA TYR A 208 -15.91 -19.65 6.90
C TYR A 208 -14.42 -19.66 6.55
N ALA A 209 -13.71 -20.75 6.85
CA ALA A 209 -12.31 -20.90 6.49
C ALA A 209 -12.10 -20.88 4.97
N ALA A 210 -12.97 -21.58 4.22
CA ALA A 210 -12.94 -21.57 2.75
C ALA A 210 -13.22 -20.17 2.18
N LEU A 211 -14.21 -19.44 2.71
CA LEU A 211 -14.50 -18.05 2.30
C LEU A 211 -13.33 -17.11 2.62
N LEU A 212 -12.67 -17.30 3.76
CA LEU A 212 -11.49 -16.52 4.13
C LEU A 212 -10.32 -16.76 3.17
N GLU A 213 -10.09 -18.00 2.74
CA GLU A 213 -9.08 -18.30 1.72
C GLU A 213 -9.40 -17.67 0.37
N GLN A 214 -10.66 -17.75 -0.07
CA GLN A 214 -11.13 -17.08 -1.30
C GLN A 214 -10.93 -15.57 -1.21
N LYS A 215 -11.28 -14.96 -0.07
CA LYS A 215 -11.07 -13.52 0.18
C LYS A 215 -9.59 -13.15 0.11
N ARG A 216 -8.70 -13.95 0.71
CA ARG A 216 -7.24 -13.71 0.66
C ARG A 216 -6.71 -13.74 -0.77
N LYS A 217 -7.16 -14.71 -1.58
CA LYS A 217 -6.79 -14.82 -3.00
C LYS A 217 -7.32 -13.63 -3.81
N ALA A 218 -8.58 -13.24 -3.62
CA ALA A 218 -9.16 -12.08 -4.26
C ALA A 218 -8.44 -10.78 -3.87
N TYR A 219 -8.01 -10.65 -2.61
CA TYR A 219 -7.31 -9.47 -2.12
C TYR A 219 -5.90 -9.31 -2.72
N SER A 220 -5.20 -10.41 -3.02
CA SER A 220 -3.93 -10.31 -3.75
C SER A 220 -4.10 -9.77 -5.17
N ALA A 221 -5.14 -10.22 -5.89
CA ALA A 221 -5.47 -9.69 -7.22
C ALA A 221 -5.90 -8.21 -7.13
N TYR A 222 -6.77 -7.88 -6.18
CA TYR A 222 -7.21 -6.50 -5.92
C TYR A 222 -6.06 -5.52 -5.74
N LYS A 223 -4.99 -5.92 -5.04
CA LYS A 223 -3.83 -5.05 -4.83
C LYS A 223 -3.12 -4.73 -6.14
N GLN A 224 -2.99 -5.71 -7.03
CA GLN A 224 -2.37 -5.53 -8.35
C GLN A 224 -3.29 -4.68 -9.22
N ASP A 225 -4.56 -5.05 -9.36
CA ASP A 225 -5.55 -4.32 -10.15
C ASP A 225 -5.69 -2.86 -9.71
N ARG A 226 -5.60 -2.57 -8.41
CA ARG A 226 -5.63 -1.21 -7.87
C ARG A 226 -4.41 -0.40 -8.30
N ASP A 227 -3.23 -1.00 -8.27
CA ASP A 227 -1.99 -0.33 -8.64
C ASP A 227 -1.98 -0.08 -10.16
N ASP A 228 -2.39 -1.07 -10.95
CA ASP A 228 -2.49 -0.99 -12.42
C ASP A 228 -3.54 0.03 -12.86
N MET A 229 -4.74 0.01 -12.25
CA MET A 229 -5.79 1.00 -12.50
C MET A 229 -5.29 2.42 -12.21
N LYS A 230 -4.58 2.63 -11.09
CA LYS A 230 -4.04 3.96 -10.75
C LYS A 230 -2.97 4.42 -11.73
N GLU A 231 -2.07 3.53 -12.12
CA GLU A 231 -1.03 3.85 -13.09
C GLU A 231 -1.64 4.20 -14.44
N LEU A 232 -2.55 3.37 -14.97
CA LEU A 232 -3.25 3.61 -16.23
C LEU A 232 -4.09 4.90 -16.19
N HIS A 233 -4.75 5.19 -15.06
CA HIS A 233 -5.48 6.43 -14.89
C HIS A 233 -4.57 7.65 -14.98
N ASN A 234 -3.38 7.60 -14.36
CA ASN A 234 -2.40 8.68 -14.43
C ASN A 234 -1.80 8.80 -15.83
N VAL A 235 -1.47 7.69 -16.49
CA VAL A 235 -1.00 7.69 -17.89
C VAL A 235 -2.04 8.33 -18.80
N ARG A 236 -3.31 7.90 -18.67
CA ARG A 236 -4.43 8.44 -19.45
C ARG A 236 -4.59 9.94 -19.23
N ALA A 237 -4.65 10.41 -17.99
CA ALA A 237 -4.77 11.83 -17.69
C ALA A 237 -3.59 12.66 -18.26
N ASN A 238 -2.38 12.12 -18.19
CA ASN A 238 -1.19 12.78 -18.73
C ASN A 238 -1.18 12.84 -20.27
N VAL A 239 -1.66 11.78 -20.93
CA VAL A 239 -1.80 11.71 -22.39
C VAL A 239 -2.94 12.61 -22.88
N GLU A 240 -4.08 12.62 -22.18
CA GLU A 240 -5.19 13.54 -22.47
C GLU A 240 -4.73 15.01 -22.40
N TYR A 241 -3.92 15.35 -21.39
CA TYR A 241 -3.31 16.67 -21.29
C TYR A 241 -2.39 17.01 -22.48
N LEU A 242 -1.55 16.06 -22.94
CA LEU A 242 -0.67 16.26 -24.10
C LEU A 242 -1.42 16.45 -25.41
N LEU A 243 -2.54 15.74 -25.56
CA LEU A 243 -3.39 15.82 -26.74
C LEU A 243 -4.34 17.04 -26.70
N GLU A 244 -4.23 17.89 -25.66
CA GLU A 244 -5.16 18.99 -25.37
C GLU A 244 -6.63 18.56 -25.36
N ILE A 245 -6.87 17.27 -25.12
CA ILE A 245 -8.21 16.73 -24.94
C ILE A 245 -8.64 17.21 -23.56
N ARG A 246 -9.35 18.35 -23.52
CA ARG A 246 -10.02 18.82 -22.31
C ARG A 246 -11.14 17.84 -21.97
N THR A 247 -10.81 16.78 -21.26
CA THR A 247 -11.74 16.11 -20.37
C THR A 247 -11.87 17.00 -19.15
N GLU A 248 -13.05 17.60 -18.94
CA GLU A 248 -13.34 18.14 -17.62
C GLU A 248 -13.12 17.00 -16.61
N PRO A 249 -12.44 17.25 -15.48
CA PRO A 249 -12.31 16.23 -14.46
C PRO A 249 -13.72 15.78 -14.10
N GLU A 250 -14.06 14.52 -14.39
CA GLU A 250 -15.20 13.88 -13.75
C GLU A 250 -14.95 14.01 -12.26
N SER A 251 -15.68 14.96 -11.66
CA SER A 251 -15.71 15.20 -10.23
C SER A 251 -15.70 13.83 -9.57
N GLN A 252 -14.64 13.57 -8.81
CA GLN A 252 -14.56 12.42 -7.94
C GLN A 252 -15.87 12.39 -7.16
N ARG A 253 -16.81 11.53 -7.57
CA ARG A 253 -18.05 11.31 -6.85
C ARG A 253 -17.64 10.84 -5.47
N SER A 254 -17.62 11.80 -4.55
CA SER A 254 -17.88 11.67 -3.13
C SER A 254 -17.50 10.30 -2.57
N THR A 255 -16.26 10.18 -2.08
CA THR A 255 -16.03 9.30 -0.93
C THR A 255 -16.60 9.99 0.31
N GLU A 256 -17.92 10.13 0.33
CA GLU A 256 -18.67 10.57 1.49
C GLU A 256 -19.38 9.34 2.06
N LYS A 257 -18.96 8.97 3.28
CA LYS A 257 -19.65 8.14 4.27
C LYS A 257 -19.84 6.65 3.94
N ASP A 258 -18.91 5.86 4.47
CA ASP A 258 -19.27 4.73 5.34
C ASP A 258 -18.29 4.69 6.52
N ARG A 259 -18.56 5.57 7.48
CA ARG A 259 -18.25 5.35 8.89
C ARG A 259 -19.58 5.39 9.62
N HIS A 260 -20.24 4.24 9.68
CA HIS A 260 -21.07 3.89 10.83
C HIS A 260 -21.00 2.40 11.09
#